data_AF-A0A946QRP7-F1
#
_entry.id   AF-A0A946QRP7-F1
#
_cell.length_a   1.000
_cell.length_b   1.000
_cell.length_c   1.000
_cell.angle_alpha   90.00
_cell.angle_beta   90.00
_cell.angle_gamma   90.00
#
_symmetry.space_group_name_H-M   'P 1'
#
loop_
_entity.id
_entity.type
_entity.pdbx_description
1 polymer ?
#
loop_
_entity_poly.entity_id
_entity_poly.type
_entity_poly.pdbx_seq_one_letter_code
_entity_poly.pdbx_strand_id
1 'polypeptide(L)'
;MKNILRFSIFIVISICCPFMSVSQLTGIWTDNGGATYRIRQIENQIFWSMDARPRVLNVFYGVIAGDVITGRWADVPDGRLNGSGTLALKVENQNRMVKLGSEGNYGATVWTRTGNNTTQGPDDPPINPPDPPTLTSSPNALKIPGAVDLAISNTDIWIGHGEYGIYRIPLSTRQPVTFDNTVMAKHIAVDQNNRPWIVSSDQIVYYHDGNTWIKTNSSQCKTICIDKNNVAWTIDYGWWVKYFDGSTQEWKAVVKMDGRAMEVIDKDNMIHVGSWDVYQFAHLKQNGGPWTPINKQKFLNDIAMSQKGIAWGISRGDDVVCKYENGKWANHTEYGKAERIAVSPTGEVYTIVKE
;
A
#
# COMPACT_ATOMS: atom_id res chain seq x y z
N MET A 1 24.11 -57.73 -23.75
CA MET A 1 22.98 -57.08 -24.46
C MET A 1 21.70 -57.61 -23.84
N LYS A 2 20.75 -56.89 -23.23
CA LYS A 2 20.43 -55.46 -23.07
C LYS A 2 19.77 -55.33 -21.67
N ASN A 3 20.19 -54.38 -20.84
CA ASN A 3 19.42 -53.99 -19.65
C ASN A 3 18.49 -52.85 -20.05
N ILE A 4 17.18 -53.07 -19.96
CA ILE A 4 16.15 -52.07 -20.22
C ILE A 4 15.88 -51.34 -18.90
N LEU A 5 16.38 -50.12 -18.77
CA LEU A 5 16.00 -49.20 -17.70
C LEU A 5 14.58 -48.68 -17.99
N ARG A 6 13.63 -48.92 -17.08
CA ARG A 6 12.31 -48.28 -17.09
C ARG A 6 12.43 -46.90 -16.42
N PHE A 7 12.32 -45.83 -17.20
CA PHE A 7 12.10 -44.48 -16.67
C PHE A 7 10.61 -44.29 -16.41
N SER A 8 10.23 -44.19 -15.13
CA SER A 8 8.90 -43.73 -14.74
C SER A 8 8.89 -42.20 -14.76
N ILE A 9 8.18 -41.62 -15.74
CA ILE A 9 7.86 -40.19 -15.77
C ILE A 9 6.73 -39.95 -14.76
N PHE A 10 7.04 -39.23 -13.67
CA PHE A 10 6.02 -38.63 -12.82
C PHE A 10 5.62 -37.27 -13.43
N ILE A 11 4.50 -37.24 -14.16
CA ILE A 11 3.82 -35.98 -14.47
C ILE A 11 3.17 -35.51 -13.18
N VAL A 12 3.77 -34.51 -12.54
CA VAL A 12 3.08 -33.71 -11.51
C VAL A 12 2.13 -32.79 -12.26
N ILE A 13 0.86 -33.18 -12.34
CA ILE A 13 -0.21 -32.27 -12.73
C ILE A 13 -0.34 -31.27 -11.58
N SER A 14 0.33 -30.13 -11.73
CA SER A 14 0.04 -28.96 -10.90
C SER A 14 -1.39 -28.55 -11.21
N ILE A 15 -2.31 -28.94 -10.33
CA ILE A 15 -3.64 -28.34 -10.28
C ILE A 15 -3.39 -26.91 -9.81
N CYS A 16 -3.07 -26.04 -10.76
CA CYS A 16 -3.12 -24.61 -10.59
C CYS A 16 -4.61 -24.30 -10.37
N CYS A 17 -5.06 -24.38 -9.11
CA CYS A 17 -6.34 -23.84 -8.73
C CYS A 17 -6.15 -22.32 -8.90
N PRO A 18 -6.76 -21.67 -9.90
CA PRO A 18 -6.61 -20.23 -10.05
C PRO A 18 -7.14 -19.62 -8.75
N PHE A 19 -6.25 -19.04 -7.95
CA PHE A 19 -6.65 -18.06 -6.96
C PHE A 19 -7.24 -16.90 -7.76
N MET A 20 -8.55 -16.93 -7.97
CA MET A 20 -9.29 -15.77 -8.44
C MET A 20 -8.94 -14.63 -7.50
N SER A 21 -8.38 -13.55 -8.04
CA SER A 21 -8.22 -12.31 -7.31
C SER A 21 -9.59 -11.94 -6.75
N VAL A 22 -9.75 -11.98 -5.43
CA VAL A 22 -10.99 -11.51 -4.81
C VAL A 22 -11.12 -10.05 -5.22
N SER A 23 -12.19 -9.73 -5.94
CA SER A 23 -12.49 -8.34 -6.32
C SER A 23 -12.49 -7.46 -5.07
N GLN A 24 -11.81 -6.31 -5.10
CA GLN A 24 -11.94 -5.33 -4.02
C GLN A 24 -13.31 -4.64 -4.13
N LEU A 25 -14.23 -4.94 -3.20
CA LEU A 25 -15.62 -4.50 -3.22
C LEU A 25 -15.89 -3.28 -2.33
N THR A 26 -14.89 -2.83 -1.55
CA THR A 26 -15.03 -1.62 -0.71
C THR A 26 -15.44 -0.42 -1.56
N GLY A 27 -16.48 0.31 -1.15
CA GLY A 27 -16.98 1.49 -1.85
C GLY A 27 -18.46 1.78 -1.63
N ILE A 28 -18.98 2.74 -2.40
CA ILE A 28 -20.41 3.09 -2.45
C ILE A 28 -21.07 2.35 -3.60
N TRP A 29 -22.21 1.75 -3.30
CA TRP A 29 -23.00 0.97 -4.23
C TRP A 29 -24.46 1.38 -4.17
N THR A 30 -25.17 1.24 -5.27
CA THR A 30 -26.61 1.44 -5.34
C THR A 30 -27.29 0.17 -5.81
N ASP A 31 -28.41 -0.19 -5.20
CA ASP A 31 -29.22 -1.27 -5.73
C ASP A 31 -30.12 -0.82 -6.90
N ASN A 32 -30.81 -1.77 -7.51
CA ASN A 32 -31.81 -1.53 -8.55
C ASN A 32 -33.08 -0.80 -8.06
N GLY A 33 -33.22 -0.58 -6.76
CA GLY A 33 -34.25 0.25 -6.13
C GLY A 33 -33.78 1.66 -5.77
N GLY A 34 -32.51 2.00 -6.05
CA GLY A 34 -31.89 3.29 -5.74
C GLY A 34 -31.39 3.42 -4.30
N ALA A 35 -31.45 2.37 -3.48
CA ALA A 35 -30.93 2.41 -2.11
C ALA A 35 -29.39 2.41 -2.12
N THR A 36 -28.78 3.22 -1.26
CA THR A 36 -27.33 3.39 -1.18
C THR A 36 -26.72 2.49 -0.10
N TYR A 37 -25.68 1.76 -0.48
CA TYR A 37 -24.91 0.83 0.34
C TYR A 37 -23.50 1.35 0.51
N ARG A 38 -23.02 1.34 1.75
CA ARG A 38 -21.62 1.59 2.13
C ARG A 38 -20.98 0.24 2.42
N ILE A 39 -20.16 -0.25 1.48
CA ILE A 39 -19.57 -1.58 1.55
C ILE A 39 -18.12 -1.48 2.00
N ARG A 40 -17.71 -2.31 2.96
CA ARG A 40 -16.33 -2.50 3.39
C ARG A 40 -15.96 -3.96 3.27
N GLN A 41 -14.85 -4.23 2.61
CA GLN A 41 -14.24 -5.56 2.56
C GLN A 41 -12.93 -5.57 3.34
N ILE A 42 -12.73 -6.60 4.14
CA ILE A 42 -11.49 -6.86 4.88
C ILE A 42 -11.15 -8.34 4.61
N GLU A 43 -10.09 -8.58 3.85
CA GLU A 43 -9.76 -9.93 3.37
C GLU A 43 -10.96 -10.61 2.68
N ASN A 44 -11.44 -11.74 3.21
CA ASN A 44 -12.60 -12.47 2.73
C ASN A 44 -13.90 -12.09 3.45
N GLN A 45 -13.87 -11.12 4.37
CA GLN A 45 -15.07 -10.64 5.07
C GLN A 45 -15.62 -9.41 4.36
N ILE A 46 -16.95 -9.29 4.34
CA ILE A 46 -17.65 -8.14 3.79
C ILE A 46 -18.72 -7.65 4.76
N PHE A 47 -18.81 -6.35 4.86
CA PHE A 47 -19.75 -5.63 5.70
C PHE A 47 -20.47 -4.60 4.82
N TRP A 48 -21.74 -4.36 5.09
CA TRP A 48 -22.35 -3.13 4.61
C TRP A 48 -23.29 -2.50 5.63
N SER A 49 -23.47 -1.21 5.46
CA SER A 49 -24.64 -0.49 5.95
C SER A 49 -25.41 0.10 4.77
N MET A 50 -26.74 0.07 4.86
CA MET A 50 -27.64 0.71 3.92
C MET A 50 -28.63 1.56 4.70
N ASP A 51 -28.78 2.81 4.28
CA ASP A 51 -29.71 3.76 4.87
C ASP A 51 -30.76 4.16 3.84
N ALA A 52 -31.99 3.71 4.06
CA ALA A 52 -33.17 4.10 3.30
C ALA A 52 -34.30 4.51 4.27
N ARG A 53 -33.94 5.22 5.34
CA ARG A 53 -34.90 5.73 6.32
C ARG A 53 -35.90 6.70 5.65
N PRO A 54 -37.15 6.77 6.16
CA PRO A 54 -37.64 6.10 7.36
C PRO A 54 -38.03 4.63 7.16
N ARG A 55 -37.88 4.06 5.95
CA ARG A 55 -38.33 2.69 5.67
C ARG A 55 -37.45 1.65 6.35
N VAL A 56 -36.14 1.71 6.13
CA VAL A 56 -35.20 0.72 6.66
C VAL A 56 -33.81 1.32 6.88
N LEU A 57 -33.18 0.92 7.97
CA LEU A 57 -31.73 1.00 8.17
C LEU A 57 -31.25 -0.45 8.28
N ASN A 58 -30.32 -0.87 7.44
CA ASN A 58 -29.94 -2.26 7.26
C ASN A 58 -28.44 -2.45 7.41
N VAL A 59 -28.04 -3.55 8.04
CA VAL A 59 -26.64 -3.99 8.10
C VAL A 59 -26.50 -5.42 7.58
N PHE A 60 -25.32 -5.72 7.05
CA PHE A 60 -24.95 -7.07 6.61
C PHE A 60 -23.53 -7.40 7.01
N TYR A 61 -23.33 -8.68 7.30
CA TYR A 61 -22.03 -9.30 7.45
C TYR A 61 -22.00 -10.62 6.70
N GLY A 62 -20.94 -10.84 5.93
CA GLY A 62 -20.77 -12.06 5.15
C GLY A 62 -19.32 -12.38 4.85
N VAL A 63 -19.15 -13.48 4.12
CA VAL A 63 -17.86 -14.00 3.66
C VAL A 63 -17.87 -14.17 2.15
N ILE A 64 -16.71 -13.97 1.54
CA ILE A 64 -16.46 -14.11 0.11
C ILE A 64 -15.71 -15.43 -0.11
N ALA A 65 -16.28 -16.32 -0.93
CA ALA A 65 -15.67 -17.57 -1.35
C ALA A 65 -15.71 -17.66 -2.88
N GLY A 66 -14.56 -17.46 -3.52
CA GLY A 66 -14.48 -17.29 -4.98
C GLY A 66 -15.20 -16.00 -5.39
N ASP A 67 -16.23 -16.14 -6.23
CA ASP A 67 -17.07 -15.04 -6.70
C ASP A 67 -18.47 -15.02 -6.05
N VAL A 68 -18.65 -15.78 -4.96
CA VAL A 68 -19.91 -15.84 -4.21
C VAL A 68 -19.72 -15.20 -2.83
N ILE A 69 -20.68 -14.35 -2.47
CA ILE A 69 -20.79 -13.77 -1.13
C ILE A 69 -21.96 -14.46 -0.43
N THR A 70 -21.76 -14.94 0.79
CA THR A 70 -22.85 -15.42 1.65
C THR A 70 -22.77 -14.76 3.02
N GLY A 71 -23.93 -14.41 3.58
CA GLY A 71 -23.95 -13.74 4.88
C GLY A 71 -25.34 -13.55 5.44
N ARG A 72 -25.42 -12.75 6.50
CA ARG A 72 -26.64 -12.42 7.23
C ARG A 72 -26.89 -10.93 7.20
N TRP A 73 -28.15 -10.56 7.06
CA TRP A 73 -28.60 -9.18 7.13
C TRP A 73 -29.62 -9.01 8.26
N ALA A 74 -29.69 -7.79 8.80
CA ALA A 74 -30.71 -7.39 9.75
C ALA A 74 -31.05 -5.91 9.55
N ASP A 75 -32.34 -5.61 9.67
CA ASP A 75 -32.82 -4.25 9.85
C ASP A 75 -32.60 -3.85 11.30
N VAL A 76 -32.01 -2.67 11.51
CA VAL A 76 -31.67 -2.13 12.83
C VAL A 76 -32.66 -1.01 13.22
N PRO A 77 -32.69 -0.60 14.50
CA PRO A 77 -33.52 0.52 14.95
C PRO A 77 -33.35 1.79 14.09
N ASP A 78 -34.34 2.68 14.13
CA ASP A 78 -34.55 3.87 13.28
C ASP A 78 -35.16 3.63 11.90
N GLY A 79 -35.36 2.36 11.50
CA GLY A 79 -36.23 1.97 10.37
C GLY A 79 -37.64 1.56 10.82
N ARG A 80 -38.62 1.62 9.92
CA ARG A 80 -39.98 1.07 10.13
C ARG A 80 -40.03 -0.45 10.04
N LEU A 81 -39.11 -1.05 9.29
CA LEU A 81 -38.98 -2.50 9.14
C LEU A 81 -37.98 -3.07 10.15
N ASN A 82 -38.19 -4.33 10.52
CA ASN A 82 -37.39 -5.08 11.50
C ASN A 82 -37.07 -6.50 10.97
N GLY A 83 -36.86 -6.63 9.65
CA GLY A 83 -36.56 -7.89 9.00
C GLY A 83 -35.15 -8.39 9.30
N SER A 84 -34.92 -9.69 9.11
CA SER A 84 -33.58 -10.27 9.09
C SER A 84 -33.58 -11.57 8.28
N GLY A 85 -32.39 -12.03 7.90
CA GLY A 85 -32.25 -13.29 7.17
C GLY A 85 -30.85 -13.51 6.64
N THR A 86 -30.75 -14.41 5.65
CA THR A 86 -29.52 -14.67 4.91
C THR A 86 -29.60 -14.09 3.51
N LEU A 87 -28.44 -13.82 2.91
CA LEU A 87 -28.33 -13.31 1.56
C LEU A 87 -27.11 -13.93 0.89
N ALA A 88 -27.31 -14.39 -0.34
CA ALA A 88 -26.27 -14.91 -1.21
C ALA A 88 -26.19 -14.05 -2.48
N LEU A 89 -25.00 -13.57 -2.82
CA LEU A 89 -24.74 -12.75 -4.00
C LEU A 89 -23.67 -13.39 -4.88
N LYS A 90 -23.74 -13.13 -6.17
CA LYS A 90 -22.67 -13.35 -7.14
C LYS A 90 -21.98 -12.04 -7.43
N VAL A 91 -20.66 -12.03 -7.32
CA VAL A 91 -19.81 -10.97 -7.86
C VAL A 91 -19.59 -11.29 -9.33
N GLU A 92 -20.18 -10.50 -10.22
CA GLU A 92 -19.95 -10.68 -11.66
C GLU A 92 -18.70 -9.95 -12.13
N ASN A 93 -18.42 -8.78 -11.54
CA ASN A 93 -17.21 -7.99 -11.74
C ASN A 93 -17.05 -6.94 -10.63
N GLN A 94 -15.96 -6.15 -10.68
CA GLN A 94 -15.62 -5.13 -9.66
C GLN A 94 -16.70 -4.07 -9.41
N ASN A 95 -17.64 -3.90 -10.34
CA ASN A 95 -18.66 -2.86 -10.33
C ASN A 95 -20.09 -3.42 -10.31
N ARG A 96 -20.28 -4.75 -10.26
CA ARG A 96 -21.61 -5.35 -10.30
C ARG A 96 -21.72 -6.63 -9.46
N MET A 97 -22.72 -6.66 -8.58
CA MET A 97 -23.14 -7.85 -7.84
C MET A 97 -24.62 -8.15 -8.13
N VAL A 98 -24.99 -9.42 -8.13
CA VAL A 98 -26.37 -9.86 -8.36
C VAL A 98 -26.81 -10.84 -7.30
N LYS A 99 -28.08 -10.78 -6.88
CA LYS A 99 -28.63 -11.69 -5.87
C LYS A 99 -28.76 -13.10 -6.45
N LEU A 100 -28.18 -14.08 -5.77
CA LEU A 100 -28.42 -15.50 -6.03
C LEU A 100 -29.63 -16.03 -5.25
N GLY A 101 -29.80 -15.56 -4.02
CA GLY A 101 -30.95 -15.94 -3.18
C GLY A 101 -30.93 -15.22 -1.83
N SER A 102 -32.04 -15.26 -1.11
CA SER A 102 -32.16 -14.70 0.24
C SER A 102 -33.19 -15.47 1.06
N GLU A 103 -32.94 -15.60 2.35
CA GLU A 103 -33.98 -15.90 3.33
C GLU A 103 -34.52 -14.58 3.90
N GLY A 104 -35.84 -14.53 4.12
CA GLY A 104 -36.53 -13.28 4.40
C GLY A 104 -36.77 -12.45 3.13
N ASN A 105 -37.58 -11.39 3.25
CA ASN A 105 -37.98 -10.57 2.11
C ASN A 105 -36.94 -9.48 1.80
N TYR A 106 -35.81 -9.88 1.22
CA TYR A 106 -34.77 -8.93 0.81
C TYR A 106 -35.03 -8.40 -0.61
N GLY A 107 -35.37 -7.11 -0.72
CA GLY A 107 -35.92 -6.51 -1.95
C GLY A 107 -34.91 -6.29 -3.09
N ALA A 108 -33.65 -6.01 -2.78
CA ALA A 108 -32.62 -5.75 -3.79
C ALA A 108 -32.31 -7.02 -4.61
N THR A 109 -32.02 -6.86 -5.90
CA THR A 109 -31.63 -7.96 -6.81
C THR A 109 -30.32 -7.70 -7.55
N VAL A 110 -29.94 -6.44 -7.73
CA VAL A 110 -28.69 -6.03 -8.39
C VAL A 110 -28.08 -4.86 -7.62
N TRP A 111 -26.75 -4.88 -7.43
CA TRP A 111 -25.97 -3.78 -6.90
C TRP A 111 -24.98 -3.34 -7.95
N THR A 112 -24.92 -2.04 -8.18
CA THR A 112 -23.98 -1.42 -9.11
C THR A 112 -23.11 -0.43 -8.33
N ARG A 113 -21.80 -0.50 -8.53
CA ARG A 113 -20.88 0.45 -7.90
C ARG A 113 -21.14 1.84 -8.48
N THR A 114 -21.28 2.83 -7.62
CA THR A 114 -21.42 4.21 -8.05
C THR A 114 -20.05 4.72 -8.48
N GLY A 115 -19.79 4.80 -9.79
CA GLY A 115 -18.56 5.40 -10.32
C GLY A 115 -18.59 6.91 -10.12
N ASN A 116 -17.63 7.44 -9.37
CA ASN A 116 -17.23 8.86 -9.23
C ASN A 116 -18.25 9.95 -9.62
N ASN A 117 -19.50 9.85 -9.16
CA ASN A 117 -20.48 10.92 -9.26
C ASN A 117 -20.91 11.30 -7.85
N THR A 118 -20.18 12.27 -7.31
CA THR A 118 -20.61 13.15 -6.24
C THR A 118 -21.89 13.89 -6.68
N THR A 119 -23.04 13.24 -6.56
CA THR A 119 -24.30 13.96 -6.33
C THR A 119 -24.63 13.86 -4.86
N GLN A 120 -24.04 14.82 -4.15
CA GLN A 120 -24.32 15.21 -2.79
C GLN A 120 -25.82 15.55 -2.66
N GLY A 121 -26.52 14.92 -1.72
CA GLY A 121 -27.85 15.35 -1.33
C GLY A 121 -27.78 16.77 -0.74
N PRO A 122 -28.84 17.58 -0.82
CA PRO A 122 -28.78 19.02 -0.54
C PRO A 122 -28.35 19.41 0.88
N ASP A 123 -28.23 18.48 1.83
CA ASP A 123 -27.93 18.79 3.23
C ASP A 123 -26.75 18.00 3.86
N ASP A 124 -26.02 17.17 3.11
CA ASP A 124 -24.78 16.55 3.62
C ASP A 124 -23.57 17.39 3.19
N PRO A 125 -22.70 17.89 4.12
CA PRO A 125 -21.44 18.50 3.72
C PRO A 125 -20.60 17.46 2.96
N PRO A 126 -19.85 17.88 1.93
CA PRO A 126 -19.20 16.93 1.05
C PRO A 126 -18.19 16.12 1.88
N ILE A 127 -18.28 14.79 1.85
CA ILE A 127 -17.11 13.95 2.15
C ILE A 127 -16.18 14.15 0.96
N ASN A 128 -15.45 15.26 0.97
CA ASN A 128 -14.32 15.44 0.09
C ASN A 128 -13.35 14.28 0.39
N PRO A 129 -12.65 13.71 -0.62
CA PRO A 129 -11.36 13.08 -0.33
C PRO A 129 -10.57 14.03 0.58
N PRO A 130 -9.71 13.54 1.50
CA PRO A 130 -8.92 14.42 2.34
C PRO A 130 -8.33 15.52 1.46
N ASP A 131 -8.40 16.78 1.94
CA ASP A 131 -8.01 17.95 1.15
C ASP A 131 -6.73 17.61 0.36
N PRO A 132 -6.67 17.92 -0.95
CA PRO A 132 -5.50 17.58 -1.75
C PRO A 132 -4.26 18.05 -0.99
N PRO A 133 -3.24 17.19 -0.86
CA PRO A 133 -2.18 17.40 0.11
C PRO A 133 -1.60 18.82 0.07
N THR A 134 -1.72 19.54 1.18
CA THR A 134 -1.28 20.93 1.22
C THR A 134 0.19 21.00 1.60
N LEU A 135 0.96 21.70 0.78
CA LEU A 135 2.35 22.06 1.10
C LEU A 135 2.31 23.15 2.16
N THR A 136 2.98 22.92 3.29
CA THR A 136 3.14 23.96 4.31
C THR A 136 4.25 24.93 3.92
N SER A 137 4.28 26.11 4.55
CA SER A 137 5.31 27.14 4.34
C SER A 137 6.68 26.79 4.95
N SER A 138 6.81 25.65 5.63
CA SER A 138 8.10 25.09 6.05
C SER A 138 8.73 24.36 4.87
N PRO A 139 10.05 24.46 4.63
CA PRO A 139 10.68 23.92 3.43
C PRO A 139 10.32 22.43 3.27
N ASN A 140 9.49 22.15 2.26
CA ASN A 140 9.12 20.80 1.83
C ASN A 140 8.44 19.90 2.88
N ALA A 141 7.83 20.49 3.91
CA ALA A 141 7.01 19.77 4.88
C ALA A 141 5.54 19.69 4.40
N LEU A 142 5.05 18.47 4.21
CA LEU A 142 3.73 18.15 3.65
C LEU A 142 2.76 17.77 4.78
N LYS A 143 1.60 18.43 4.83
CA LYS A 143 0.52 18.01 5.72
C LYS A 143 -0.50 17.22 4.93
N ILE A 144 -0.42 15.90 5.04
CA ILE A 144 -1.25 14.96 4.28
C ILE A 144 -1.87 13.96 5.25
N PRO A 145 -3.07 14.24 5.78
CA PRO A 145 -3.76 13.31 6.67
C PRO A 145 -3.89 11.93 6.04
N GLY A 146 -3.46 10.89 6.76
CA GLY A 146 -3.59 9.49 6.32
C GLY A 146 -2.57 9.01 5.28
N ALA A 147 -1.64 9.86 4.84
CA ALA A 147 -0.52 9.41 4.00
C ALA A 147 0.31 8.37 4.76
N VAL A 148 0.61 7.25 4.11
CA VAL A 148 1.35 6.16 4.75
C VAL A 148 2.83 6.18 4.43
N ASP A 149 3.21 6.78 3.29
CA ASP A 149 4.58 6.83 2.81
C ASP A 149 4.75 7.90 1.70
N LEU A 150 5.99 8.36 1.47
CA LEU A 150 6.33 9.23 0.35
C LEU A 150 7.63 8.82 -0.35
N ALA A 151 7.69 9.07 -1.66
CA ALA A 151 8.89 8.97 -2.46
C ALA A 151 9.03 10.19 -3.37
N ILE A 152 10.23 10.49 -3.83
CA ILE A 152 10.47 11.68 -4.66
C ILE A 152 11.45 11.39 -5.80
N SER A 153 11.08 11.86 -7.00
CA SER A 153 11.91 11.84 -8.20
C SER A 153 12.45 13.25 -8.48
N ASN A 154 13.06 13.45 -9.64
CA ASN A 154 13.47 14.79 -10.08
C ASN A 154 12.28 15.70 -10.45
N THR A 155 11.09 15.13 -10.67
CA THR A 155 9.94 15.87 -11.22
C THR A 155 8.72 15.83 -10.32
N ASP A 156 8.56 14.80 -9.49
CA ASP A 156 7.33 14.56 -8.75
C ASP A 156 7.61 14.00 -7.36
N ILE A 157 6.75 14.39 -6.42
CA ILE A 157 6.56 13.72 -5.14
C ILE A 157 5.43 12.71 -5.31
N TRP A 158 5.65 11.48 -4.89
CA TRP A 158 4.69 10.40 -4.90
C TRP A 158 4.27 10.09 -3.48
N ILE A 159 2.96 10.05 -3.25
CA ILE A 159 2.38 9.80 -1.92
C ILE A 159 1.57 8.52 -1.98
N GLY A 160 1.90 7.57 -1.12
CA GLY A 160 1.08 6.41 -0.86
C GLY A 160 0.04 6.70 0.21
N HIS A 161 -1.19 6.24 0.01
CA HIS A 161 -2.27 6.32 0.98
C HIS A 161 -2.92 4.94 1.16
N GLY A 162 -3.15 4.55 2.41
CA GLY A 162 -3.74 3.24 2.75
C GLY A 162 -5.25 3.12 2.47
N GLU A 163 -5.89 4.17 1.97
CA GLU A 163 -7.36 4.26 1.83
C GLU A 163 -7.79 4.95 0.53
N TYR A 164 -7.06 5.98 0.10
CA TYR A 164 -7.42 6.78 -1.07
C TYR A 164 -6.47 6.60 -2.27
N GLY A 165 -5.54 5.65 -2.17
CA GLY A 165 -4.69 5.23 -3.27
C GLY A 165 -3.36 5.98 -3.34
N ILE A 166 -3.02 6.49 -4.52
CA ILE A 166 -1.72 7.09 -4.81
C ILE A 166 -1.95 8.50 -5.37
N TYR A 167 -1.21 9.45 -4.83
CA TYR A 167 -1.20 10.83 -5.30
C TYR A 167 0.18 11.17 -5.87
N ARG A 168 0.18 12.11 -6.82
CA ARG A 168 1.38 12.70 -7.38
C ARG A 168 1.32 14.21 -7.17
N ILE A 169 2.43 14.81 -6.75
CA ILE A 169 2.58 16.25 -6.64
C ILE A 169 3.75 16.64 -7.56
N PRO A 170 3.47 17.17 -8.76
CA PRO A 170 4.53 17.66 -9.63
C PRO A 170 5.27 18.81 -8.95
N LEU A 171 6.60 18.76 -8.94
CA LEU A 171 7.44 19.79 -8.32
C LEU A 171 7.30 21.14 -9.04
N SER A 172 6.93 21.12 -10.33
CA SER A 172 6.70 22.31 -11.16
C SER A 172 5.44 23.07 -10.79
N THR A 173 4.36 22.37 -10.41
CA THR A 173 3.07 22.99 -10.10
C THR A 173 2.82 23.07 -8.60
N ARG A 174 3.43 22.16 -7.83
CA ARG A 174 3.18 22.00 -6.40
C ARG A 174 1.69 21.77 -6.09
N GLN A 175 0.95 21.25 -7.07
CA GLN A 175 -0.47 20.94 -6.95
C GLN A 175 -0.66 19.43 -6.94
N PRO A 176 -1.24 18.85 -5.88
CA PRO A 176 -1.57 17.43 -5.86
C PRO A 176 -2.55 17.02 -6.93
N VAL A 177 -2.32 15.86 -7.50
CA VAL A 177 -3.25 15.16 -8.38
C VAL A 177 -3.40 13.73 -7.90
N THR A 178 -4.63 13.23 -7.92
CA THR A 178 -4.87 11.79 -7.76
C THR A 178 -4.24 11.08 -8.95
N PHE A 179 -3.33 10.15 -8.68
CA PHE A 179 -2.72 9.33 -9.72
C PHE A 179 -3.56 8.06 -9.96
N ASP A 180 -3.88 7.34 -8.88
CA ASP A 180 -4.68 6.12 -8.95
C ASP A 180 -5.38 5.89 -7.61
N ASN A 181 -6.70 5.75 -7.62
CA ASN A 181 -7.51 5.48 -6.42
C ASN A 181 -7.96 4.01 -6.30
N THR A 182 -7.47 3.14 -7.18
CA THR A 182 -7.81 1.71 -7.24
C THR A 182 -6.77 0.84 -6.54
N VAL A 183 -5.56 1.36 -6.35
CA VAL A 183 -4.43 0.66 -5.75
C VAL A 183 -3.98 1.36 -4.48
N MET A 184 -4.01 0.63 -3.36
CA MET A 184 -3.59 1.14 -2.05
C MET A 184 -2.13 0.78 -1.79
N ALA A 185 -1.27 1.78 -1.75
CA ALA A 185 0.13 1.60 -1.39
C ALA A 185 0.28 1.56 0.14
N LYS A 186 1.10 0.64 0.66
CA LYS A 186 1.62 0.63 2.03
C LYS A 186 3.01 1.26 2.11
N HIS A 187 3.81 1.03 1.07
CA HIS A 187 5.09 1.67 0.85
C HIS A 187 5.23 2.08 -0.61
N ILE A 188 5.95 3.16 -0.86
CA ILE A 188 6.16 3.68 -2.21
C ILE A 188 7.64 4.05 -2.40
N ALA A 189 8.15 3.73 -3.59
CA ALA A 189 9.44 4.20 -4.08
C ALA A 189 9.24 4.69 -5.51
N VAL A 190 10.16 5.53 -5.99
CA VAL A 190 10.11 6.03 -7.37
C VAL A 190 11.48 5.88 -8.01
N ASP A 191 11.48 5.36 -9.24
CA ASP A 191 12.69 5.15 -9.99
C ASP A 191 13.16 6.43 -10.70
N GLN A 192 14.36 6.40 -11.27
CA GLN A 192 14.96 7.55 -11.96
C GLN A 192 14.22 7.98 -13.22
N ASN A 193 13.35 7.11 -13.78
CA ASN A 193 12.45 7.41 -14.88
C ASN A 193 11.08 7.92 -14.38
N ASN A 194 10.99 8.30 -13.11
CA ASN A 194 9.75 8.74 -12.46
C ASN A 194 8.66 7.65 -12.45
N ARG A 195 9.07 6.38 -12.39
CA ARG A 195 8.16 5.25 -12.30
C ARG A 195 7.86 4.91 -10.85
N PRO A 196 6.59 4.93 -10.41
CA PRO A 196 6.27 4.50 -9.06
C PRO A 196 6.34 2.97 -8.94
N TRP A 197 6.96 2.54 -7.86
CA TRP A 197 6.99 1.18 -7.34
C TRP A 197 6.32 1.18 -5.99
N ILE A 198 5.50 0.18 -5.69
CA ILE A 198 4.78 0.11 -4.43
C ILE A 198 4.86 -1.28 -3.82
N VAL A 199 4.82 -1.34 -2.50
CA VAL A 199 4.23 -2.50 -1.81
C VAL A 199 2.76 -2.19 -1.64
N SER A 200 1.90 -2.96 -2.28
CA SER A 200 0.45 -2.78 -2.20
C SER A 200 -0.11 -3.32 -0.86
N SER A 201 -1.38 -3.05 -0.60
CA SER A 201 -2.11 -3.58 0.57
C SER A 201 -2.08 -5.11 0.69
N ASP A 202 -2.00 -5.83 -0.44
CA ASP A 202 -1.83 -7.28 -0.54
C ASP A 202 -0.39 -7.75 -0.25
N GLN A 203 0.49 -6.80 0.08
CA GLN A 203 1.91 -6.98 0.40
C GLN A 203 2.75 -7.42 -0.80
N ILE A 204 2.25 -7.37 -2.03
CA ILE A 204 3.05 -7.67 -3.22
C ILE A 204 3.64 -6.39 -3.80
N VAL A 205 4.81 -6.53 -4.45
CA VAL A 205 5.43 -5.41 -5.16
C VAL A 205 4.83 -5.26 -6.54
N TYR A 206 4.41 -4.02 -6.85
CA TYR A 206 3.96 -3.61 -8.17
C TYR A 206 4.80 -2.44 -8.66
N TYR A 207 4.93 -2.29 -9.98
CA TYR A 207 5.41 -1.06 -10.61
C TYR A 207 4.46 -0.61 -11.70
N HIS A 208 4.37 0.69 -11.96
CA HIS A 208 3.52 1.19 -13.04
C HIS A 208 4.31 1.33 -14.34
N ASP A 209 3.92 0.69 -15.45
CA ASP A 209 4.71 0.78 -16.70
C ASP A 209 4.46 2.06 -17.52
N GLY A 210 3.54 2.90 -17.06
CA GLY A 210 3.07 4.11 -17.77
C GLY A 210 1.60 4.00 -18.19
N ASN A 211 1.08 2.77 -18.32
CA ASN A 211 -0.31 2.49 -18.65
C ASN A 211 -1.04 1.71 -17.55
N THR A 212 -0.35 0.77 -16.88
CA THR A 212 -0.96 -0.10 -15.88
C THR A 212 0.03 -0.52 -14.80
N TRP A 213 -0.50 -1.03 -13.69
CA TRP A 213 0.27 -1.68 -12.64
C TRP A 213 0.67 -3.10 -13.05
N ILE A 214 1.97 -3.33 -13.11
CA ILE A 214 2.57 -4.64 -13.33
C ILE A 214 2.83 -5.29 -11.97
N LYS A 215 2.12 -6.39 -11.70
CA LYS A 215 2.37 -7.26 -10.55
C LYS A 215 3.68 -8.01 -10.75
N THR A 216 4.60 -7.92 -9.78
CA THR A 216 5.83 -8.73 -9.82
C THR A 216 5.62 -10.11 -9.18
N ASN A 217 6.60 -11.01 -9.35
CA ASN A 217 6.61 -12.31 -8.68
C ASN A 217 7.16 -12.26 -7.25
N SER A 218 7.08 -11.11 -6.57
CA SER A 218 7.61 -10.97 -5.21
C SER A 218 6.89 -11.91 -4.24
N SER A 219 7.59 -12.32 -3.18
CA SER A 219 6.93 -12.75 -1.94
C SER A 219 6.19 -11.57 -1.31
N GLN A 220 5.46 -11.81 -0.22
CA GLN A 220 4.93 -10.73 0.60
C GLN A 220 6.08 -9.89 1.16
N CYS A 221 6.03 -8.59 0.91
CA CYS A 221 7.07 -7.62 1.17
C CYS A 221 6.66 -6.60 2.24
N LYS A 222 7.65 -6.11 2.97
CA LYS A 222 7.51 -5.11 4.04
C LYS A 222 7.76 -3.70 3.55
N THR A 223 8.65 -3.52 2.58
CA THR A 223 9.12 -2.21 2.12
C THR A 223 9.60 -2.28 0.68
N ILE A 224 9.80 -1.14 0.04
CA ILE A 224 10.38 -1.03 -1.30
C ILE A 224 11.26 0.23 -1.33
N CYS A 225 12.44 0.14 -1.96
CA CYS A 225 13.25 1.32 -2.26
C CYS A 225 13.86 1.19 -3.66
N ILE A 226 14.33 2.31 -4.22
CA ILE A 226 15.15 2.32 -5.43
C ILE A 226 16.57 2.78 -5.07
N ASP A 227 17.59 2.06 -5.55
CA ASP A 227 18.98 2.43 -5.33
C ASP A 227 19.51 3.45 -6.36
N LYS A 228 20.75 3.89 -6.15
CA LYS A 228 21.46 4.81 -7.06
C LYS A 228 21.67 4.26 -8.47
N ASN A 229 21.64 2.94 -8.64
CA ASN A 229 21.79 2.24 -9.93
C ASN A 229 20.42 1.97 -10.58
N ASN A 230 19.35 2.55 -10.03
CA ASN A 230 17.97 2.39 -10.49
C ASN A 230 17.43 0.96 -10.35
N VAL A 231 17.92 0.21 -9.35
CA VAL A 231 17.45 -1.14 -9.02
C VAL A 231 16.49 -1.08 -7.85
N ALA A 232 15.38 -1.81 -7.95
CA ALA A 232 14.42 -1.93 -6.87
C ALA A 232 14.88 -2.97 -5.83
N TRP A 233 14.76 -2.62 -4.55
CA TRP A 233 15.12 -3.46 -3.42
C TRP A 233 13.96 -3.61 -2.45
N THR A 234 13.85 -4.78 -1.84
CA THR A 234 12.78 -5.08 -0.88
C THR A 234 13.28 -5.97 0.26
N ILE A 235 12.49 -5.99 1.34
CA ILE A 235 12.61 -6.94 2.43
C ILE A 235 11.30 -7.70 2.51
N ASP A 236 11.36 -9.02 2.42
CA ASP A 236 10.17 -9.85 2.51
C ASP A 236 9.79 -10.23 3.96
N TYR A 237 8.60 -10.78 4.17
CA TYR A 237 8.18 -11.29 5.49
C TYR A 237 8.97 -12.51 5.97
N GLY A 238 9.74 -13.15 5.08
CA GLY A 238 10.76 -14.15 5.40
C GLY A 238 12.11 -13.53 5.80
N TRP A 239 12.19 -12.20 5.87
CA TRP A 239 13.35 -11.39 6.21
C TRP A 239 14.49 -11.46 5.20
N TRP A 240 14.18 -11.82 3.97
CA TRP A 240 15.15 -11.77 2.88
C TRP A 240 15.22 -10.36 2.31
N VAL A 241 16.44 -9.84 2.22
CA VAL A 241 16.75 -8.70 1.35
C VAL A 241 16.90 -9.22 -0.07
N LYS A 242 16.17 -8.61 -1.00
CA LYS A 242 16.17 -8.97 -2.42
C LYS A 242 16.29 -7.74 -3.30
N TYR A 243 16.89 -7.91 -4.47
CA TYR A 243 16.82 -6.92 -5.54
C TYR A 243 16.03 -7.47 -6.71
N PHE A 244 15.44 -6.58 -7.49
CA PHE A 244 14.74 -6.92 -8.72
C PHE A 244 15.70 -6.94 -9.91
N ASP A 245 15.89 -8.11 -10.52
CA ASP A 245 16.64 -8.25 -11.76
C ASP A 245 15.70 -7.97 -12.94
N GLY A 246 15.83 -6.78 -13.52
CA GLY A 246 15.00 -6.37 -14.66
C GLY A 246 15.20 -7.21 -15.94
N SER A 247 16.32 -7.94 -16.05
CA SER A 247 16.58 -8.80 -17.23
C SER A 247 15.81 -10.11 -17.16
N THR A 248 15.66 -10.68 -15.96
CA THR A 248 14.92 -11.92 -15.73
C THR A 248 13.51 -11.69 -15.20
N GLN A 249 13.19 -10.45 -14.80
CA GLN A 249 11.96 -10.07 -14.09
C GLN A 249 11.74 -10.86 -12.79
N GLU A 250 12.84 -11.11 -12.06
CA GLU A 250 12.79 -11.89 -10.83
C GLU A 250 13.43 -11.17 -9.64
N TRP A 251 12.90 -11.42 -8.45
CA TRP A 251 13.52 -11.01 -7.19
C TRP A 251 14.63 -11.97 -6.79
N LYS A 252 15.88 -11.49 -6.80
CA LYS A 252 17.07 -12.25 -6.41
C LYS A 252 17.40 -12.01 -4.94
N ALA A 253 17.43 -13.09 -4.16
CA ALA A 253 17.77 -13.01 -2.75
C ALA A 253 19.27 -12.77 -2.54
N VAL A 254 19.60 -11.85 -1.63
CA VAL A 254 20.97 -11.49 -1.29
C VAL A 254 21.35 -12.04 0.07
N VAL A 255 20.56 -11.71 1.10
CA VAL A 255 20.84 -12.10 2.48
C VAL A 255 19.55 -12.26 3.27
N LYS A 256 19.54 -13.21 4.21
CA LYS A 256 18.46 -13.38 5.18
C LYS A 256 18.84 -12.70 6.49
N MET A 257 17.93 -11.88 7.00
CA MET A 257 18.06 -11.19 8.26
C MET A 257 17.48 -12.02 9.41
N ASP A 258 17.90 -11.70 10.62
CA ASP A 258 17.52 -12.38 11.88
C ASP A 258 16.14 -11.95 12.42
N GLY A 259 15.23 -11.49 11.55
CA GLY A 259 13.87 -11.15 11.96
C GLY A 259 13.64 -9.69 12.33
N ARG A 260 14.59 -8.79 12.03
CA ARG A 260 14.58 -7.43 12.59
C ARG A 260 14.50 -6.30 11.56
N ALA A 261 14.64 -6.58 10.28
CA ALA A 261 14.83 -5.59 9.22
C ALA A 261 13.55 -4.86 8.77
N MET A 262 13.55 -3.53 8.78
CA MET A 262 12.36 -2.69 8.52
C MET A 262 12.41 -1.90 7.21
N GLU A 263 13.55 -1.30 6.90
CA GLU A 263 13.75 -0.45 5.73
C GLU A 263 15.04 -0.83 5.03
N VAL A 264 15.14 -0.54 3.74
CA VAL A 264 16.30 -0.84 2.91
C VAL A 264 16.69 0.41 2.12
N ILE A 265 17.97 0.72 2.07
CA ILE A 265 18.54 1.83 1.28
C ILE A 265 19.97 1.48 0.87
N ASP A 266 20.44 1.89 -0.31
CA ASP A 266 21.79 1.61 -0.80
C ASP A 266 22.68 2.86 -0.91
N LYS A 267 23.85 2.83 -0.26
CA LYS A 267 24.92 3.83 -0.41
C LYS A 267 26.19 3.16 -0.86
N ASP A 268 26.82 3.62 -1.95
CA ASP A 268 28.15 3.13 -2.34
C ASP A 268 28.23 1.58 -2.47
N ASN A 269 27.14 0.94 -2.91
CA ASN A 269 26.97 -0.52 -2.98
C ASN A 269 26.87 -1.21 -1.60
N MET A 270 26.37 -0.48 -0.60
CA MET A 270 26.17 -0.92 0.77
C MET A 270 24.69 -0.79 1.14
N ILE A 271 24.08 -1.92 1.48
CA ILE A 271 22.70 -1.98 1.93
C ILE A 271 22.65 -1.55 3.40
N HIS A 272 21.85 -0.54 3.69
CA HIS A 272 21.49 -0.06 5.02
C HIS A 272 20.11 -0.58 5.39
N VAL A 273 20.00 -1.09 6.62
CA VAL A 273 18.74 -1.65 7.12
C VAL A 273 18.46 -1.19 8.55
N GLY A 274 17.24 -0.67 8.78
CA GLY A 274 16.75 -0.33 10.13
C GLY A 274 16.21 -1.56 10.88
N SER A 275 16.34 -1.62 12.21
CA SER A 275 15.90 -2.77 13.02
C SER A 275 15.30 -2.41 14.39
N TRP A 276 14.25 -3.12 14.83
CA TRP A 276 13.48 -2.83 16.06
C TRP A 276 14.31 -2.81 17.36
N ASP A 277 15.20 -3.78 17.53
CA ASP A 277 16.04 -3.93 18.74
C ASP A 277 17.41 -3.26 18.56
N VAL A 278 17.77 -2.97 17.31
CA VAL A 278 19.11 -2.62 16.90
C VAL A 278 19.02 -1.67 15.71
N TYR A 279 18.46 -0.46 15.85
CA TYR A 279 18.62 0.63 14.85
C TYR A 279 20.09 1.11 14.77
N GLN A 280 21.02 0.17 14.73
CA GLN A 280 22.34 0.33 14.20
C GLN A 280 22.17 0.35 12.70
N PHE A 281 22.61 1.43 12.08
CA PHE A 281 22.95 1.46 10.68
C PHE A 281 23.93 0.33 10.39
N ALA A 282 23.46 -0.84 10.02
CA ALA A 282 24.38 -1.88 9.66
C ALA A 282 24.64 -1.78 8.16
N HIS A 283 25.90 -1.92 7.75
CA HIS A 283 26.25 -1.96 6.34
C HIS A 283 26.61 -3.39 5.95
N LEU A 284 25.95 -3.93 4.94
CA LEU A 284 26.39 -5.16 4.30
C LEU A 284 27.38 -4.81 3.20
N LYS A 285 28.62 -5.32 3.26
CA LYS A 285 29.43 -5.40 2.04
C LYS A 285 28.68 -6.30 1.06
N GLN A 286 28.46 -5.84 -0.18
CA GLN A 286 27.76 -6.53 -1.27
C GLN A 286 28.03 -8.05 -1.38
N ASN A 287 29.16 -8.54 -0.85
CA ASN A 287 29.59 -9.94 -0.83
C ASN A 287 29.32 -10.69 0.51
N GLY A 288 28.29 -10.32 1.29
CA GLY A 288 27.85 -11.11 2.44
C GLY A 288 28.75 -11.03 3.70
N GLY A 289 29.49 -9.92 3.87
CA GLY A 289 30.25 -9.68 5.10
C GLY A 289 29.35 -9.47 6.33
N PRO A 290 29.88 -9.58 7.57
CA PRO A 290 29.08 -9.37 8.78
C PRO A 290 28.56 -7.93 8.85
N TRP A 291 27.36 -7.76 9.39
CA TRP A 291 26.76 -6.48 9.69
C TRP A 291 27.62 -5.69 10.66
N THR A 292 28.17 -4.57 10.20
CA THR A 292 28.95 -3.66 11.04
C THR A 292 28.09 -2.46 11.43
N PRO A 293 27.84 -2.25 12.73
CA PRO A 293 27.06 -1.11 13.22
C PRO A 293 27.77 0.22 12.94
N ILE A 294 27.11 1.14 12.23
CA ILE A 294 27.47 2.55 12.19
C ILE A 294 26.76 3.17 13.38
N ASN A 295 27.52 3.31 14.46
CA ASN A 295 27.29 4.26 15.54
C ASN A 295 25.94 4.14 16.29
N LYS A 296 25.97 3.69 17.56
CA LYS A 296 24.79 3.57 18.45
C LYS A 296 24.20 4.94 18.91
N GLN A 297 24.41 6.01 18.15
CA GLN A 297 24.19 7.38 18.63
C GLN A 297 22.72 7.82 18.63
N LYS A 298 21.89 7.29 17.72
CA LYS A 298 20.48 7.72 17.60
C LYS A 298 19.64 6.62 16.96
N PHE A 299 18.47 6.35 17.53
CA PHE A 299 17.47 5.45 16.96
C PHE A 299 16.57 6.23 16.00
N LEU A 300 16.23 5.64 14.86
CA LEU A 300 15.40 6.28 13.82
C LEU A 300 14.08 5.51 13.63
N ASN A 301 13.00 6.21 13.29
CA ASN A 301 11.71 5.64 12.91
C ASN A 301 11.58 5.40 11.40
N ASP A 302 12.27 6.21 10.61
CA ASP A 302 12.27 6.19 9.15
C ASP A 302 13.61 6.76 8.64
N ILE A 303 14.01 6.34 7.44
CA ILE A 303 15.25 6.74 6.80
C ILE A 303 15.12 6.96 5.29
N ALA A 304 15.79 7.99 4.81
CA ALA A 304 15.93 8.26 3.40
C ALA A 304 17.34 8.72 3.04
N MET A 305 17.69 8.62 1.77
CA MET A 305 19.01 8.97 1.31
C MET A 305 18.99 9.55 -0.10
N SER A 306 19.77 10.61 -0.30
CA SER A 306 19.99 11.19 -1.63
C SER A 306 20.89 10.30 -2.49
N GLN A 307 20.86 10.48 -3.81
CA GLN A 307 21.81 9.84 -4.73
C GLN A 307 23.29 10.18 -4.45
N LYS A 308 23.55 11.28 -3.74
CA LYS A 308 24.90 11.66 -3.27
C LYS A 308 25.34 10.92 -2.01
N GLY A 309 24.53 9.98 -1.50
CA GLY A 309 24.82 9.20 -0.30
C GLY A 309 24.68 10.00 1.01
N ILE A 310 23.94 11.11 0.99
CA ILE A 310 23.62 11.85 2.22
C ILE A 310 22.37 11.24 2.84
N ALA A 311 22.53 10.64 4.02
CA ALA A 311 21.46 10.00 4.76
C ALA A 311 20.74 11.00 5.69
N TRP A 312 19.43 10.89 5.72
CA TRP A 312 18.51 11.63 6.56
C TRP A 312 17.56 10.66 7.23
N GLY A 313 17.07 10.98 8.42
CA GLY A 313 16.12 10.13 9.11
C GLY A 313 15.26 10.91 10.08
N ILE A 314 14.30 10.21 10.67
CA ILE A 314 13.43 10.74 11.71
C ILE A 314 13.80 10.06 13.01
N SER A 315 14.19 10.80 14.05
CA SER A 315 14.55 10.16 15.31
C SER A 315 13.38 9.60 16.09
N ARG A 316 13.60 8.42 16.68
CA ARG A 316 12.62 7.72 17.48
C ARG A 316 12.45 8.40 18.83
N GLY A 317 11.21 8.80 19.13
CA GLY A 317 10.80 9.33 20.44
C GLY A 317 10.58 10.85 20.44
N ASP A 318 11.38 11.62 19.70
CA ASP A 318 11.18 13.06 19.51
C ASP A 318 10.62 13.42 18.11
N ASP A 319 10.64 12.47 17.16
CA ASP A 319 10.14 12.58 15.78
C ASP A 319 10.80 13.70 14.98
N VAL A 320 12.04 14.06 15.36
CA VAL A 320 12.80 15.15 14.74
C VAL A 320 13.55 14.65 13.52
N VAL A 321 13.49 15.42 12.43
CA VAL A 321 14.33 15.17 11.25
C VAL A 321 15.79 15.35 11.63
N CYS A 322 16.63 14.44 11.19
CA CYS A 322 18.06 14.47 11.45
C CYS A 322 18.86 14.08 10.21
N LYS A 323 20.08 14.61 10.13
CA LYS A 323 21.00 14.39 9.02
C LYS A 323 22.27 13.73 9.53
N TYR A 324 22.79 12.76 8.78
CA TYR A 324 24.08 12.18 9.10
C TYR A 324 25.21 13.01 8.48
N GLU A 325 25.96 13.69 9.34
CA GLU A 325 27.08 14.52 8.93
C GLU A 325 28.21 14.48 9.96
N ASN A 326 29.45 14.52 9.48
CA ASN A 326 30.65 14.50 10.33
C ASN A 326 30.67 13.32 11.33
N GLY A 327 30.17 12.16 10.91
CA GLY A 327 30.15 10.92 11.70
C GLY A 327 29.07 10.85 12.79
N LYS A 328 28.12 11.80 12.83
CA LYS A 328 27.05 11.85 13.83
C LYS A 328 25.72 12.30 13.22
N TRP A 329 24.63 12.06 13.95
CA TRP A 329 23.31 12.58 13.62
C TRP A 329 23.14 13.99 14.21
N ALA A 330 22.86 14.97 13.36
CA ALA A 330 22.49 16.33 13.75
C ALA A 330 20.98 16.54 13.57
N ASN A 331 20.33 17.16 14.55
CA ASN A 331 18.90 17.48 14.48
C ASN A 331 18.65 18.71 13.58
N HIS A 332 17.59 18.64 12.79
CA HIS A 332 17.10 19.66 11.87
C HIS A 332 15.64 19.99 12.22
N THR A 333 15.45 20.97 13.10
CA THR A 333 14.13 21.34 13.66
C THR A 333 13.26 22.14 12.71
N GLU A 334 13.82 22.65 11.61
CA GLU A 334 13.11 23.46 10.61
C GLU A 334 11.93 22.71 9.94
N TYR A 335 11.96 21.37 9.95
CA TYR A 335 10.90 20.49 9.41
C TYR A 335 9.80 20.16 10.43
N GLY A 336 9.91 20.64 11.67
CA GLY A 336 9.01 20.24 12.76
C GLY A 336 9.15 18.75 13.10
N LYS A 337 8.04 18.14 13.54
CA LYS A 337 7.94 16.70 13.76
C LYS A 337 7.44 16.01 12.50
N ALA A 338 8.03 14.88 12.15
CA ALA A 338 7.72 14.15 10.93
C ALA A 338 7.34 12.69 11.21
N GLU A 339 6.50 12.12 10.35
CA GLU A 339 6.18 10.69 10.34
C GLU A 339 6.90 9.94 9.23
N ARG A 340 7.14 10.61 8.10
CA ARG A 340 7.85 10.05 6.96
C ARG A 340 8.83 11.04 6.35
N ILE A 341 9.90 10.51 5.76
CA ILE A 341 10.94 11.31 5.12
C ILE A 341 11.32 10.74 3.76
N ALA A 342 11.52 11.62 2.78
CA ALA A 342 12.16 11.27 1.53
C ALA A 342 13.16 12.34 1.13
N VAL A 343 14.16 11.94 0.32
CA VAL A 343 15.22 12.83 -0.14
C VAL A 343 15.30 12.75 -1.65
N SER A 344 15.26 13.91 -2.30
CA SER A 344 15.37 14.01 -3.75
C SER A 344 16.78 13.59 -4.23
N PRO A 345 16.92 13.26 -5.52
CA PRO A 345 18.24 13.05 -6.12
C PRO A 345 19.21 14.22 -5.91
N THR A 346 18.71 15.46 -5.88
CA THR A 346 19.52 16.67 -5.68
C THR A 346 19.93 16.89 -4.22
N GLY A 347 19.25 16.23 -3.28
CA GLY A 347 19.52 16.27 -1.84
C GLY A 347 18.52 17.10 -1.03
N GLU A 348 17.40 17.51 -1.64
CA GLU A 348 16.32 18.20 -0.95
C GLU A 348 15.51 17.22 -0.12
N VAL A 349 15.18 17.58 1.11
CA VAL A 349 14.39 16.75 2.04
C VAL A 349 12.92 17.12 1.93
N TYR A 350 12.05 16.12 1.96
CA TYR A 350 10.61 16.24 2.01
C TYR A 350 10.07 15.37 3.14
N THR A 351 9.09 15.87 3.87
CA THR A 351 8.52 15.14 5.02
C THR A 351 7.01 15.11 4.98
N ILE A 352 6.42 14.06 5.54
CA ILE A 352 5.03 14.09 6.00
C ILE A 352 5.06 14.53 7.47
N VAL A 353 4.40 15.64 7.78
CA VAL A 353 4.37 16.22 9.13
C VAL A 353 3.48 15.37 10.03
N LYS A 354 3.93 15.19 11.28
CA LYS A 354 3.14 14.57 12.34
C LYS A 354 2.16 15.58 12.91
N GLU A 355 0.87 15.26 12.89
CA GLU A 355 -0.20 16.14 13.40
C GLU A 355 -0.20 16.29 14.92
#